data_AF-A0AB39MFL5-F1
#
_entry.id   AF-A0AB39MFL5-F1
#
_cell.length_a   1.000
_cell.length_b   1.000
_cell.length_c   1.000
_cell.angle_alpha   90.00
_cell.angle_beta   90.00
_cell.angle_gamma   90.00
#
_symmetry.space_group_name_H-M   'P 1'
#
loop_
_entity.id
_entity.type
_entity.pdbx_description
1 polymer ?
#
loop_
_entity_poly.entity_id
_entity_poly.type
_entity_poly.pdbx_seq_one_letter_code
_entity_poly.pdbx_strand_id
1 'polypeptide(L)'
;MDPDNDPMDEPVDGPTDGPTDGPIDGPRDEPVPISALEQALHAARALVLADLAAREVVAADVVSMVEESIVQRRWWVEQWPEGVAYVAGLVAQDVQDALLEAYGRWPLCPVCAAGDPHALEVEPELGPDPHWVCHQAGVKVAAVGNLGSL
;
A
#
# COMPACT_ATOMS: atom_id res chain seq x y z
N MET A 1 62.65 0.67 24.88
CA MET A 1 61.33 0.06 24.67
C MET A 1 60.59 0.09 26.00
N ASP A 2 59.90 1.13 26.41
CA ASP A 2 59.95 2.56 26.12
C ASP A 2 59.55 3.24 27.45
N PRO A 3 60.26 4.28 27.87
CA PRO A 3 59.74 5.25 28.83
C PRO A 3 58.77 6.17 28.07
N ASP A 4 57.63 6.51 28.65
CA ASP A 4 57.02 7.85 28.52
C ASP A 4 55.67 7.83 29.25
N ASN A 5 55.72 8.36 30.46
CA ASN A 5 54.56 8.82 31.18
C ASN A 5 54.70 10.33 31.39
N ASP A 6 53.71 11.05 30.87
CA ASP A 6 53.14 12.29 31.40
C ASP A 6 53.84 13.65 31.10
N PRO A 7 53.15 14.79 31.32
CA PRO A 7 52.28 15.46 30.35
C PRO A 7 52.73 16.92 30.10
N MET A 8 52.18 17.58 29.08
CA MET A 8 52.27 19.04 28.97
C MET A 8 50.91 19.63 28.57
N ASP A 9 50.36 20.41 29.51
CA ASP A 9 49.26 21.37 29.39
C ASP A 9 49.55 22.43 28.29
N GLU A 10 48.58 22.72 27.41
CA GLU A 10 47.75 23.95 27.31
C GLU A 10 48.01 24.69 25.96
N PRO A 11 47.15 25.61 25.45
CA PRO A 11 45.86 26.09 25.95
C PRO A 11 44.70 25.96 24.92
N VAL A 12 43.49 26.25 25.39
CA VAL A 12 42.27 26.36 24.57
C VAL A 12 42.18 27.77 23.97
N ASP A 13 42.03 27.87 22.66
CA ASP A 13 41.62 29.11 21.99
C ASP A 13 40.53 28.77 20.97
N GLY A 14 39.29 29.05 21.32
CA GLY A 14 38.16 29.00 20.41
C GLY A 14 37.97 30.33 19.68
N PRO A 15 37.45 30.30 18.44
CA PRO A 15 36.54 31.32 17.96
C PRO A 15 35.12 30.75 17.85
N THR A 16 34.17 31.51 18.37
CA THR A 16 32.72 31.31 18.28
C THR A 16 32.22 31.45 16.83
N ASP A 17 31.89 30.32 16.19
CA ASP A 17 30.93 30.31 15.10
C ASP A 17 29.57 29.90 15.67
N GLY A 18 28.77 30.90 16.05
CA GLY A 18 27.37 30.69 16.43
C GLY A 18 26.55 30.20 15.23
N PRO A 19 25.42 29.52 15.44
CA PRO A 19 24.55 29.12 14.34
C PRO A 19 23.99 30.37 13.67
N THR A 20 24.30 30.58 12.40
CA THR A 20 23.56 31.54 11.58
C THR A 20 22.16 30.99 11.33
N ASP A 21 21.21 31.38 12.19
CA ASP A 21 19.77 31.38 11.87
C ASP A 21 19.51 32.44 10.80
N GLY A 22 19.82 32.08 9.55
CA GLY A 22 19.31 32.80 8.39
C GLY A 22 17.82 32.50 8.21
N PRO A 23 17.01 33.43 7.66
CA PRO A 23 15.63 33.13 7.30
C PRO A 23 15.63 32.01 6.25
N ILE A 24 15.08 30.85 6.61
CA ILE A 24 14.72 29.78 5.67
C ILE A 24 13.49 30.21 4.87
N ASP A 25 13.60 31.30 4.11
CA ASP A 25 12.71 31.61 3.00
C ASP A 25 13.32 31.03 1.72
N GLY A 26 13.48 29.70 1.72
CA GLY A 26 13.66 28.95 0.48
C GLY A 26 12.40 29.06 -0.40
N PRO A 27 12.50 28.85 -1.72
CA PRO A 27 11.31 28.77 -2.56
C PRO A 27 10.39 27.71 -1.95
N ARG A 28 9.13 28.08 -1.68
CA ARG A 28 8.12 27.10 -1.22
C ARG A 28 8.17 25.93 -2.19
N ASP A 29 8.44 24.72 -1.70
CA ASP A 29 8.35 23.49 -2.49
C ASP A 29 6.97 23.47 -3.13
N GLU A 30 6.89 23.79 -4.42
CA GLU A 30 5.67 23.58 -5.18
C GLU A 30 5.45 22.06 -5.22
N PRO A 31 4.27 21.56 -4.83
CA PRO A 31 4.04 20.12 -4.83
C PRO A 31 4.20 19.60 -6.26
N VAL A 32 5.20 18.75 -6.46
CA VAL A 32 5.43 18.06 -7.73
C VAL A 32 4.17 17.26 -8.07
N PRO A 33 3.59 17.41 -9.28
CA PRO A 33 2.39 16.68 -9.65
C PRO A 33 2.66 15.16 -9.63
N ILE A 34 1.87 14.43 -8.86
CA ILE A 34 1.93 12.97 -8.75
C ILE A 34 1.50 12.36 -10.10
N SER A 35 2.28 11.42 -10.66
CA SER A 35 1.95 10.80 -11.95
C SER A 35 0.64 10.01 -11.90
N ALA A 36 0.00 9.78 -13.05
CA ALA A 36 -1.24 8.99 -13.10
C ALA A 36 -1.09 7.56 -12.55
N LEU A 37 0.09 6.94 -12.78
CA LEU A 37 0.43 5.63 -12.22
C LEU A 37 0.49 5.67 -10.69
N GLU A 38 1.21 6.65 -10.12
CA GLU A 38 1.29 6.81 -8.66
C GLU A 38 -0.08 7.04 -8.03
N GLN A 39 -0.92 7.87 -8.65
CA GLN A 39 -2.29 8.11 -8.19
C GLN A 39 -3.11 6.81 -8.21
N ALA A 40 -3.02 6.02 -9.28
CA ALA A 40 -3.73 4.75 -9.39
C ALA A 40 -3.25 3.71 -8.37
N LEU A 41 -1.94 3.60 -8.14
CA LEU A 41 -1.37 2.70 -7.12
C LEU A 41 -1.79 3.13 -5.72
N HIS A 42 -1.77 4.43 -5.42
CA HIS A 42 -2.25 4.96 -4.14
C HIS A 42 -3.74 4.71 -3.93
N ALA A 43 -4.56 4.91 -4.97
CA ALA A 43 -5.99 4.62 -4.92
C ALA A 43 -6.24 3.12 -4.70
N ALA A 44 -5.58 2.24 -5.45
CA ALA A 44 -5.68 0.80 -5.31
C ALA A 44 -5.32 0.34 -3.88
N ARG A 45 -4.19 0.83 -3.34
CA ARG A 45 -3.79 0.57 -1.95
C ARG A 45 -4.89 0.97 -0.98
N ALA A 46 -5.41 2.18 -1.09
CA ALA A 46 -6.43 2.69 -0.18
C ALA A 46 -7.73 1.86 -0.24
N LEU A 47 -8.19 1.49 -1.44
CA LEU A 47 -9.39 0.68 -1.63
C LEU A 47 -9.23 -0.71 -1.01
N VAL A 48 -8.13 -1.40 -1.29
CA VAL A 48 -7.92 -2.76 -0.77
C VAL A 48 -7.74 -2.75 0.75
N LEU A 49 -7.03 -1.77 1.32
CA LEU A 49 -6.93 -1.60 2.77
C LEU A 49 -8.29 -1.31 3.43
N ALA A 50 -9.18 -0.58 2.76
CA ALA A 50 -10.53 -0.32 3.26
C ALA A 50 -11.36 -1.61 3.36
N ASP A 51 -11.28 -2.48 2.36
CA ASP A 51 -11.97 -3.79 2.36
C ASP A 51 -11.39 -4.75 3.39
N LEU A 52 -10.06 -4.78 3.52
CA LEU A 52 -9.37 -5.54 4.55
C LEU A 52 -9.82 -5.11 5.95
N ALA A 53 -9.86 -3.79 6.20
CA ALA A 53 -10.36 -3.23 7.45
C ALA A 53 -11.83 -3.59 7.71
N ALA A 54 -12.69 -3.52 6.68
CA ALA A 54 -14.09 -3.88 6.79
C ALA A 54 -14.33 -5.36 7.16
N ARG A 55 -13.34 -6.23 6.92
CA ARG A 55 -13.37 -7.66 7.26
C ARG A 55 -12.43 -8.03 8.41
N GLU A 56 -11.92 -7.02 9.14
CA GLU A 56 -11.03 -7.18 10.29
C GLU A 56 -9.71 -7.91 9.98
N VAL A 57 -9.23 -7.82 8.73
CA VAL A 57 -7.97 -8.44 8.25
C VAL A 57 -6.87 -7.36 8.11
N VAL A 58 -6.36 -6.83 9.23
CA VAL A 58 -5.44 -5.66 9.23
C VAL A 58 -4.10 -5.91 9.93
N ALA A 59 -3.60 -7.14 9.87
CA ALA A 59 -2.29 -7.49 10.42
C ALA A 59 -1.14 -6.93 9.57
N ALA A 60 0.04 -6.75 10.17
CA ALA A 60 1.17 -6.11 9.51
C ALA A 60 1.73 -6.92 8.32
N ASP A 61 1.67 -8.24 8.42
CA ASP A 61 1.99 -9.17 7.33
C ASP A 61 0.99 -9.05 6.16
N VAL A 62 -0.30 -8.88 6.45
CA VAL A 62 -1.31 -8.59 5.42
C VAL A 62 -1.06 -7.26 4.70
N VAL A 63 -0.70 -6.21 5.45
CA VAL A 63 -0.32 -4.92 4.82
C VAL A 63 0.91 -5.10 3.93
N SER A 64 1.84 -5.96 4.33
CA SER A 64 3.02 -6.28 3.51
C SER A 64 2.64 -6.95 2.18
N MET A 65 1.63 -7.84 2.19
CA MET A 65 1.09 -8.44 0.96
C MET A 65 0.53 -7.38 0.01
N VAL A 66 -0.21 -6.39 0.52
CA VAL A 66 -0.72 -5.27 -0.29
C VAL A 66 0.43 -4.49 -0.93
N GLU A 67 1.47 -4.17 -0.16
CA GLU A 67 2.62 -3.42 -0.69
C GLU A 67 3.41 -4.22 -1.73
N GLU A 68 3.53 -5.54 -1.56
CA GLU A 68 4.14 -6.41 -2.56
C GLU A 68 3.34 -6.41 -3.87
N SER A 69 2.01 -6.52 -3.81
CA SER A 69 1.14 -6.39 -4.99
C SER A 69 1.33 -5.03 -5.69
N ILE A 70 1.44 -3.93 -4.93
CA ILE A 70 1.69 -2.59 -5.49
C ILE A 70 3.02 -2.52 -6.23
N VAL A 71 4.09 -3.09 -5.67
CA VAL A 71 5.41 -3.14 -6.34
C VAL A 71 5.33 -3.94 -7.63
N GLN A 72 4.66 -5.09 -7.62
CA GLN A 72 4.48 -5.92 -8.80
C GLN A 72 3.65 -5.21 -9.88
N ARG A 73 2.54 -4.55 -9.49
CA ARG A 73 1.68 -3.85 -10.45
C ARG A 73 2.30 -2.59 -11.03
N ARG A 74 3.16 -1.88 -10.27
CA ARG A 74 3.97 -0.79 -10.82
C ARG A 74 4.78 -1.28 -12.01
N TRP A 75 5.59 -2.31 -11.80
CA TRP A 75 6.45 -2.86 -12.85
C TRP A 75 5.63 -3.32 -14.06
N TRP A 76 4.48 -3.95 -13.82
CA TRP A 76 3.59 -4.40 -14.88
C TRP A 76 3.06 -3.23 -15.74
N VAL A 77 2.61 -2.13 -15.12
CA VAL A 77 2.13 -0.95 -15.85
C VAL A 77 3.27 -0.21 -16.56
N GLU A 78 4.49 -0.24 -16.02
CA GLU A 78 5.66 0.30 -16.73
C GLU A 78 5.91 -0.43 -18.07
N GLN A 79 5.53 -1.72 -18.16
CA GLN A 79 5.56 -2.47 -19.41
C GLN A 79 4.31 -2.21 -20.28
N TRP A 80 3.17 -1.89 -19.67
CA TRP A 80 1.91 -1.62 -20.37
C TRP A 80 1.13 -0.45 -19.73
N PRO A 81 1.37 0.80 -20.18
CA PRO A 81 0.82 2.00 -19.54
C PRO A 81 -0.71 2.10 -19.56
N GLU A 82 -1.38 1.53 -20.55
CA GLU A 82 -2.85 1.52 -20.60
C GLU A 82 -3.46 0.67 -19.47
N GLY A 83 -2.66 -0.22 -18.87
CA GLY A 83 -3.04 -1.04 -17.73
C GLY A 83 -3.30 -0.28 -16.43
N VAL A 84 -3.01 1.03 -16.36
CA VAL A 84 -3.29 1.89 -15.19
C VAL A 84 -4.74 1.72 -14.70
N ALA A 85 -5.70 1.61 -15.63
CA ALA A 85 -7.12 1.52 -15.29
C ALA A 85 -7.50 0.22 -14.55
N TYR A 86 -6.64 -0.81 -14.57
CA TYR A 86 -6.94 -2.16 -14.06
C TYR A 86 -6.25 -2.44 -12.72
N VAL A 87 -5.36 -1.55 -12.29
CA VAL A 87 -4.50 -1.75 -11.11
C VAL A 87 -5.31 -2.07 -9.86
N ALA A 88 -6.42 -1.39 -9.61
CA ALA A 88 -7.24 -1.64 -8.42
C ALA A 88 -7.79 -3.08 -8.38
N GLY A 89 -8.26 -3.61 -9.52
CA GLY A 89 -8.78 -4.96 -9.61
C GLY A 89 -7.69 -6.01 -9.47
N LEU A 90 -6.52 -5.77 -10.09
CA LEU A 90 -5.40 -6.69 -10.02
C LEU A 90 -4.76 -6.74 -8.63
N VAL A 91 -4.62 -5.60 -7.95
CA VAL A 91 -4.12 -5.58 -6.56
C VAL A 91 -5.07 -6.35 -5.62
N ALA A 92 -6.38 -6.20 -5.80
CA ALA A 92 -7.35 -6.94 -5.01
C ALA A 92 -7.25 -8.47 -5.24
N GLN A 93 -7.03 -8.90 -6.48
CA GLN A 93 -6.80 -10.30 -6.83
C GLN A 93 -5.48 -10.83 -6.25
N ASP A 94 -4.36 -10.12 -6.45
CA ASP A 94 -3.05 -10.51 -5.92
C ASP A 94 -3.10 -10.70 -4.38
N VAL A 95 -3.82 -9.81 -3.66
CA VAL A 95 -4.00 -9.90 -2.21
C VAL A 95 -4.92 -11.06 -1.83
N GLN A 96 -5.98 -11.30 -2.59
CA GLN A 96 -6.86 -12.44 -2.38
C GLN A 96 -6.09 -13.76 -2.53
N ASP A 97 -5.22 -13.88 -3.54
CA ASP A 97 -4.38 -15.05 -3.76
C ASP A 97 -3.38 -15.24 -2.60
N ALA A 98 -2.68 -14.18 -2.20
CA ALA A 98 -1.74 -14.23 -1.08
C ALA A 98 -2.42 -14.63 0.24
N LEU A 99 -3.61 -14.08 0.52
CA LEU A 99 -4.41 -14.45 1.69
C LEU A 99 -4.90 -15.89 1.61
N LEU A 100 -5.33 -16.36 0.44
CA LEU A 100 -5.78 -17.73 0.23
C LEU A 100 -4.67 -18.73 0.58
N GLU A 101 -3.44 -18.44 0.17
CA GLU A 101 -2.28 -19.28 0.48
C GLU A 101 -1.89 -19.24 1.96
N ALA A 102 -1.94 -18.07 2.61
CA ALA A 102 -1.43 -17.89 3.97
C ALA A 102 -2.46 -18.14 5.09
N TYR A 103 -3.70 -17.69 4.90
CA TYR A 103 -4.75 -17.69 5.94
C TYR A 103 -6.07 -18.33 5.49
N GLY A 104 -6.28 -18.47 4.18
CA GLY A 104 -7.50 -19.00 3.58
C GLY A 104 -8.37 -17.95 2.92
N ARG A 105 -9.62 -18.34 2.65
CA ARG A 105 -10.54 -17.59 1.77
C ARG A 105 -10.87 -16.19 2.31
N TRP A 106 -10.68 -15.19 1.46
CA TRP A 106 -11.07 -13.81 1.73
C TRP A 106 -11.48 -13.09 0.42
N PRO A 107 -12.42 -12.14 0.45
CA PRO A 107 -13.35 -11.88 1.55
C PRO A 107 -14.49 -12.90 1.54
N LEU A 108 -14.92 -13.36 2.71
CA LEU A 108 -16.07 -14.28 2.78
C LEU A 108 -17.35 -13.58 2.31
N CYS A 109 -18.16 -14.30 1.55
CA CYS A 109 -19.41 -13.80 0.99
C CYS A 109 -20.46 -13.54 2.09
N PRO A 110 -20.93 -12.29 2.27
CA PRO A 110 -21.98 -11.99 3.25
C PRO A 110 -23.38 -12.42 2.76
N VAL A 111 -23.59 -12.50 1.44
CA VAL A 111 -24.90 -12.83 0.83
C VAL A 111 -25.30 -14.28 1.12
N CYS A 112 -24.32 -15.19 1.15
CA CYS A 112 -24.54 -16.61 1.34
C CYS A 112 -24.20 -17.10 2.75
N ALA A 113 -24.25 -16.23 3.76
CA ALA A 113 -23.78 -16.53 5.13
C ALA A 113 -24.47 -17.73 5.80
N ALA A 114 -25.68 -18.13 5.35
CA ALA A 114 -26.40 -19.30 5.86
C ALA A 114 -25.97 -20.64 5.21
N GLY A 115 -25.13 -20.60 4.17
CA GLY A 115 -24.62 -21.78 3.45
C GLY A 115 -23.14 -22.02 3.69
N ASP A 116 -22.52 -22.81 2.81
CA ASP A 116 -21.09 -23.09 2.87
C ASP A 116 -20.26 -21.82 2.62
N PRO A 117 -19.30 -21.46 3.50
CA PRO A 117 -18.47 -20.27 3.32
C PRO A 117 -17.62 -20.33 2.05
N HIS A 118 -17.70 -19.28 1.25
CA HIS A 118 -16.89 -19.09 0.04
C HIS A 118 -16.42 -17.64 -0.08
N ALA A 119 -15.36 -17.43 -0.87
CA ALA A 119 -14.85 -16.10 -1.16
C ALA A 119 -15.72 -15.42 -2.23
N LEU A 120 -15.82 -14.09 -2.17
CA LEU A 120 -16.20 -13.29 -3.33
C LEU A 120 -15.04 -13.26 -4.32
N GLU A 121 -15.31 -13.07 -5.61
CA GLU A 121 -14.28 -12.90 -6.64
C GLU A 121 -14.31 -11.48 -7.19
N VAL A 122 -13.19 -11.01 -7.72
CA VAL A 122 -13.08 -9.68 -8.34
C VAL A 122 -13.48 -9.77 -9.80
N GLU A 123 -14.43 -8.95 -10.22
CA GLU A 123 -14.91 -8.86 -11.60
C GLU A 123 -14.92 -7.41 -12.10
N PRO A 124 -14.53 -7.16 -13.37
CA PRO A 124 -13.96 -8.14 -14.31
C PRO A 124 -12.57 -8.62 -13.86
N GLU A 125 -12.22 -9.88 -14.18
CA GLU A 125 -10.88 -10.45 -13.89
C GLU A 125 -9.75 -9.54 -14.43
N LEU A 126 -9.93 -8.99 -15.64
CA LEU A 126 -9.07 -7.95 -16.19
C LEU A 126 -9.92 -6.84 -16.82
N GLY A 127 -10.03 -5.70 -16.14
CA GLY A 127 -10.75 -4.53 -16.66
C GLY A 127 -10.92 -3.41 -15.63
N PRO A 128 -11.53 -2.28 -16.03
CA PRO A 128 -11.80 -1.17 -15.15
C PRO A 128 -13.01 -1.46 -14.25
N ASP A 129 -13.24 -0.58 -13.27
CA ASP A 129 -14.38 -0.64 -12.35
C ASP A 129 -14.52 -2.02 -11.65
N PRO A 130 -13.54 -2.43 -10.84
CA PRO A 130 -13.56 -3.75 -10.19
C PRO A 130 -14.61 -3.83 -9.08
N HIS A 131 -15.29 -4.97 -9.01
CA HIS A 131 -16.33 -5.27 -8.01
C HIS A 131 -16.14 -6.65 -7.41
N TRP A 132 -16.50 -6.80 -6.13
CA TRP A 132 -16.68 -8.10 -5.50
C TRP A 132 -18.00 -8.72 -5.95
N VAL A 133 -17.93 -9.95 -6.45
CA VAL A 133 -19.07 -10.70 -6.97
C VAL A 133 -19.20 -12.03 -6.23
N CYS A 134 -20.44 -12.39 -5.92
CA CYS A 134 -20.76 -13.74 -5.50
C CYS A 134 -21.28 -14.50 -6.72
N HIS A 135 -20.48 -15.39 -7.32
CA HIS A 135 -20.92 -16.20 -8.45
C HIS A 135 -22.02 -17.19 -8.07
N GLN A 136 -22.01 -17.72 -6.84
CA GLN A 136 -23.05 -18.64 -6.37
C GLN A 136 -24.44 -18.01 -6.36
N ALA A 137 -24.55 -16.74 -5.95
CA ALA A 137 -25.81 -15.99 -5.96
C ALA A 137 -26.03 -15.21 -7.28
N GLY A 138 -25.01 -15.10 -8.13
CA GLY A 138 -25.06 -14.35 -9.39
C GLY A 138 -25.21 -12.83 -9.20
N VAL A 139 -24.65 -12.26 -8.12
CA VAL A 139 -24.82 -10.84 -7.77
C VAL A 139 -23.49 -10.11 -7.59
N LYS A 140 -23.45 -8.85 -8.05
CA LYS A 140 -22.44 -7.87 -7.62
C LYS A 140 -22.74 -7.47 -6.18
N VAL A 141 -21.78 -7.67 -5.30
CA VAL A 141 -21.92 -7.44 -3.86
C VAL A 141 -21.55 -6.00 -3.50
N ALA A 142 -20.35 -5.56 -3.90
CA ALA A 142 -19.91 -4.18 -3.72
C ALA A 142 -18.80 -3.84 -4.72
N ALA A 143 -18.54 -2.55 -4.97
CA ALA A 143 -17.31 -2.14 -5.62
C ALA A 143 -16.11 -2.44 -4.69
N VAL A 144 -14.92 -2.66 -5.26
CA VAL A 144 -13.69 -2.76 -4.46
C VAL A 144 -13.51 -1.47 -3.65
N GLY A 145 -13.12 -1.62 -2.39
CA GLY A 145 -13.03 -0.59 -1.35
C GLY A 145 -14.32 -0.21 -0.65
N ASN A 146 -15.45 -0.88 -0.94
CA ASN A 146 -16.75 -0.54 -0.39
C ASN A 146 -17.41 -1.66 0.44
N LEU A 147 -16.69 -2.72 0.83
CA LEU A 147 -17.25 -3.79 1.66
C LEU A 147 -17.73 -3.29 3.04
N GLY A 148 -17.17 -2.20 3.56
CA GLY A 148 -17.58 -1.59 4.83
C GLY A 148 -18.93 -0.88 4.79
N SER A 149 -19.55 -0.76 3.62
CA SER A 149 -20.90 -0.19 3.46
C SER A 149 -22.02 -1.24 3.42
N LEU A 150 -21.66 -2.53 3.59
CA LEU A 150 -22.58 -3.68 3.54
C LEU A 150 -23.14 -4.06 4.91
#